data_AF-A0A1Y1BAF2-F1
#
_entry.id   AF-A0A1Y1BAF2-F1
#
_cell.length_a   1.000
_cell.length_b   1.000
_cell.length_c   1.000
_cell.angle_alpha   90.00
_cell.angle_beta   90.00
_cell.angle_gamma   90.00
#
_symmetry.space_group_name_H-M   'P 1'
#
loop_
_entity.id
_entity.type
_entity.pdbx_description
1 polymer ?
#
loop_
_entity_poly.entity_id
_entity_poly.type
_entity_poly.pdbx_seq_one_letter_code
_entity_poly.pdbx_strand_id
1 'polypeptide(L)'
;MPFAISNQTGHIIGIAEVERGDDCDCRCLSCGTLVTARQGSSNQWHFGHRTCEVSTSNECRFSPVTALALIIRQELPQLVQFDLDEWTFSDTLWELEVIKHGFRCDAYAKDAETGISVLVEIPFADGKMNDVDQIPEEIDLVLRVDTHLMANALYVNKPKDKVYRADEVFCLLLEHWGKWVSMERWPEQKSDNIAPEEVTDKYEAIDRDEGITASHPLQSSTKLCIYCDVEPGFHAKGLLCRTCVRRYVGPRFNSISEMASHYKKLK
;
A
#
# COMPACT_ATOMS: atom_id res chain seq x y z
N MET A 1 -24.34 7.44 -5.86
CA MET A 1 -23.22 7.09 -4.95
C MET A 1 -23.13 5.57 -4.87
N PRO A 2 -21.95 4.93 -4.96
CA PRO A 2 -21.83 3.46 -4.96
C PRO A 2 -21.91 2.83 -3.55
N PHE A 3 -21.64 3.62 -2.50
CA PHE A 3 -21.63 3.16 -1.11
C PHE A 3 -22.50 4.05 -0.21
N ALA A 4 -22.92 3.46 0.91
CA ALA A 4 -23.67 4.12 1.99
C ALA A 4 -23.36 3.45 3.33
N ILE A 5 -23.76 4.07 4.45
CA ILE A 5 -23.71 3.47 5.79
C ILE A 5 -25.03 2.76 6.05
N SER A 6 -25.00 1.50 6.43
CA SER A 6 -26.19 0.78 6.91
C SER A 6 -26.57 1.24 8.32
N ASN A 7 -27.83 1.59 8.56
CA ASN A 7 -28.30 1.86 9.92
C ASN A 7 -28.36 0.58 10.78
N GLN A 8 -28.47 -0.60 10.14
CA GLN A 8 -28.57 -1.87 10.83
C GLN A 8 -27.22 -2.31 11.42
N THR A 9 -26.14 -2.18 10.64
CA THR A 9 -24.80 -2.65 11.04
C THR A 9 -23.86 -1.52 11.44
N GLY A 10 -24.14 -0.27 11.03
CA GLY A 10 -23.21 0.85 11.16
C GLY A 10 -22.04 0.80 10.18
N HIS A 11 -21.95 -0.23 9.32
CA HIS A 11 -20.86 -0.41 8.37
C HIS A 11 -21.16 0.24 7.03
N ILE A 12 -20.08 0.59 6.33
CA ILE A 12 -20.09 1.01 4.94
C ILE A 12 -20.35 -0.22 4.08
N ILE A 13 -21.36 -0.13 3.23
CA ILE A 13 -21.78 -1.21 2.35
C ILE A 13 -21.96 -0.73 0.91
N GLY A 14 -21.74 -1.64 -0.03
CA GLY A 14 -21.94 -1.43 -1.46
C GLY A 14 -23.41 -1.52 -1.86
N ILE A 15 -23.76 -0.87 -2.96
CA ILE A 15 -25.11 -0.92 -3.53
C ILE A 15 -25.56 -2.35 -3.92
N ALA A 16 -24.63 -3.29 -4.07
CA ALA A 16 -24.94 -4.69 -4.38
C ALA A 16 -25.44 -5.49 -3.16
N GLU A 17 -25.21 -4.98 -1.95
CA GLU A 17 -25.42 -5.70 -0.68
C GLU A 17 -26.73 -5.35 0.00
N VAL A 18 -27.52 -4.48 -0.60
CA VAL A 18 -28.76 -3.93 -0.02
C VAL A 18 -29.99 -4.36 -0.78
N GLU A 19 -31.11 -4.34 -0.05
CA GLU A 19 -32.43 -4.38 -0.65
C GLU A 19 -32.68 -3.14 -1.51
N ARG A 20 -33.52 -3.29 -2.53
CA ARG A 20 -33.86 -2.22 -3.46
C ARG A 20 -34.76 -1.18 -2.79
N GLY A 21 -34.57 0.08 -3.16
CA GLY A 21 -35.47 1.17 -2.75
C GLY A 21 -35.16 1.67 -1.34
N ASP A 22 -36.21 2.03 -0.61
CA ASP A 22 -36.10 2.62 0.74
C ASP A 22 -35.85 1.55 1.81
N ASP A 23 -36.10 0.28 1.50
CA ASP A 23 -35.88 -0.86 2.39
C ASP A 23 -34.39 -1.11 2.68
N CYS A 24 -33.48 -0.44 1.95
CA CYS A 24 -32.04 -0.52 2.23
C CYS A 24 -31.64 0.07 3.59
N ASP A 25 -32.47 0.95 4.18
CA ASP A 25 -32.23 1.61 5.46
C ASP A 25 -30.79 2.15 5.63
N CYS A 26 -30.35 2.93 4.63
CA CYS A 26 -28.99 3.44 4.54
C CYS A 26 -28.91 4.96 4.64
N ARG A 27 -27.74 5.47 5.02
CA ARG A 27 -27.40 6.91 5.07
C ARG A 27 -26.20 7.24 4.19
N CYS A 28 -26.21 8.45 3.64
CA CYS A 28 -25.08 8.97 2.88
C CYS A 28 -23.83 9.11 3.76
N LEU A 29 -22.69 8.59 3.27
CA LEU A 29 -21.38 8.68 3.93
C LEU A 29 -20.90 10.12 4.17
N SER A 30 -21.37 11.07 3.37
CA SER A 30 -20.89 12.46 3.40
C SER A 30 -21.79 13.37 4.24
N CYS A 31 -23.11 13.25 4.12
CA CYS A 31 -24.05 14.19 4.75
C CYS A 31 -25.02 13.54 5.75
N GLY A 32 -25.03 12.21 5.88
CA GLY A 32 -25.90 11.49 6.81
C GLY A 32 -27.38 11.39 6.41
N THR A 33 -27.79 12.03 5.31
CA THR A 33 -29.17 11.94 4.78
C THR A 33 -29.51 10.53 4.38
N LEU A 34 -30.77 10.11 4.62
CA LEU A 34 -31.28 8.83 4.15
C LEU A 34 -31.17 8.73 2.63
N VAL A 35 -30.81 7.54 2.17
CA VAL A 35 -30.67 7.24 0.74
C VAL A 35 -31.63 6.14 0.33
N THR A 36 -31.96 6.10 -0.96
CA THR A 36 -32.73 5.03 -1.60
C THR A 36 -31.81 4.26 -2.55
N ALA A 37 -31.86 2.94 -2.50
CA ALA A 37 -31.07 2.06 -3.35
C ALA A 37 -31.72 1.94 -4.74
N ARG A 38 -31.15 2.62 -5.74
CA ARG A 38 -31.65 2.59 -7.12
C ARG A 38 -30.95 1.49 -7.89
N GLN A 39 -31.50 0.27 -7.80
CA GLN A 39 -31.09 -0.89 -8.57
C GLN A 39 -32.07 -1.12 -9.73
N GLY A 40 -31.57 -1.27 -10.96
CA GLY A 40 -32.41 -1.44 -12.15
C GLY A 40 -31.65 -2.02 -13.33
N SER A 41 -32.37 -2.40 -14.38
CA SER A 41 -31.80 -3.06 -15.57
C SER A 41 -31.16 -2.11 -16.59
N SER A 42 -31.50 -0.82 -16.55
CA SER A 42 -31.12 0.15 -17.58
C SER A 42 -30.05 1.14 -17.14
N ASN A 43 -29.99 1.45 -15.84
CA ASN A 43 -29.11 2.46 -15.27
C ASN A 43 -28.14 1.82 -14.28
N GLN A 44 -26.97 2.43 -14.12
CA GLN A 44 -26.00 2.02 -13.10
C GLN A 44 -26.66 2.03 -11.73
N TRP A 45 -26.37 1.01 -10.94
CA TRP A 45 -26.90 0.93 -9.58
C TRP A 45 -26.21 1.99 -8.72
N HIS A 46 -27.02 2.75 -7.98
CA HIS A 46 -26.50 3.78 -7.10
C HIS A 46 -27.47 4.09 -5.97
N PHE A 47 -26.92 4.58 -4.86
CA PHE A 47 -27.68 5.31 -3.85
C PHE A 47 -27.99 6.72 -4.34
N GLY A 48 -29.22 7.16 -4.14
CA GLY A 48 -29.67 8.55 -4.31
C GLY A 48 -30.28 9.10 -3.03
N HIS A 49 -30.10 10.39 -2.76
CA HIS A 49 -30.73 11.01 -1.58
C HIS A 49 -32.25 10.94 -1.65
N ARG A 50 -32.88 10.68 -0.50
CA ARG A 50 -34.33 10.83 -0.33
C ARG A 50 -34.63 12.30 -0.11
N THR A 51 -35.23 12.96 -1.11
CA THR A 51 -35.55 14.40 -1.06
C THR A 51 -36.82 14.71 -0.27
N CYS A 52 -37.59 13.69 0.10
CA CYS A 52 -38.85 13.79 0.84
C CYS A 52 -38.64 14.10 2.33
N GLU A 53 -37.46 13.76 2.86
CA GLU A 53 -37.09 13.93 4.25
C GLU A 53 -35.83 14.80 4.27
N VAL A 54 -36.02 16.13 4.23
CA VAL A 54 -34.92 17.09 4.15
C VAL A 54 -34.22 17.15 5.52
N SER A 55 -33.34 16.18 5.78
CA SER A 55 -32.52 16.16 7.01
C SER A 55 -31.25 17.00 6.90
N THR A 56 -30.99 17.65 5.77
CA THR A 56 -29.77 18.43 5.53
C THR A 56 -30.06 19.80 4.93
N SER A 57 -29.59 20.85 5.59
CA SER A 57 -29.68 22.24 5.15
C SER A 57 -28.68 22.64 4.06
N ASN A 58 -27.74 21.76 3.70
CA ASN A 58 -26.62 22.05 2.80
C ASN A 58 -26.56 21.08 1.60
N GLU A 59 -26.00 21.55 0.47
CA GLU A 59 -25.69 20.72 -0.69
C GLU A 59 -24.67 19.61 -0.34
N CYS A 60 -24.99 18.36 -0.69
CA CYS A 60 -24.11 17.22 -0.42
C CYS A 60 -22.90 17.21 -1.36
N ARG A 61 -21.68 17.15 -0.78
CA ARG A 61 -20.40 17.06 -1.51
C ARG A 61 -19.83 15.64 -1.47
N PHE A 62 -20.60 14.67 -1.94
CA PHE A 62 -20.13 13.29 -1.97
C PHE A 62 -18.89 13.17 -2.86
N SER A 63 -17.85 12.49 -2.38
CA SER A 63 -16.64 12.20 -3.13
C SER A 63 -16.34 10.69 -3.09
N PRO A 64 -16.14 10.03 -4.24
CA PRO A 64 -15.67 8.65 -4.28
C PRO A 64 -14.34 8.46 -3.53
N VAL A 65 -13.45 9.46 -3.57
CA VAL A 65 -12.16 9.44 -2.85
C VAL A 65 -12.39 9.34 -1.35
N THR A 66 -13.30 10.16 -0.81
CA THR A 66 -13.67 10.10 0.61
C THR A 66 -14.31 8.76 0.98
N ALA A 67 -15.17 8.21 0.12
CA ALA A 67 -15.77 6.90 0.36
C ALA A 67 -14.71 5.79 0.44
N LEU A 68 -13.73 5.77 -0.47
CA LEU A 68 -12.64 4.82 -0.45
C LEU A 68 -11.77 4.97 0.80
N ALA A 69 -11.43 6.21 1.19
CA ALA A 69 -10.66 6.48 2.40
C ALA A 69 -11.35 5.95 3.68
N LEU A 70 -12.68 6.04 3.75
CA LEU A 70 -13.47 5.49 4.86
C LEU A 70 -13.55 3.95 4.81
N ILE A 71 -13.72 3.36 3.63
CA ILE A 71 -13.72 1.89 3.46
C ILE A 71 -12.38 1.31 3.92
N ILE A 72 -11.26 1.91 3.52
CA ILE A 72 -9.93 1.44 3.93
C ILE A 72 -9.82 1.48 5.46
N ARG A 73 -10.24 2.58 6.11
CA ARG A 73 -10.24 2.65 7.58
C ARG A 73 -11.11 1.58 8.24
N GLN A 74 -12.26 1.25 7.65
CA GLN A 74 -13.13 0.20 8.17
C GLN A 74 -12.51 -1.20 8.05
N GLU A 75 -11.89 -1.49 6.91
CA GLU A 75 -11.39 -2.82 6.60
C GLU A 75 -9.95 -3.08 7.09
N LEU A 76 -9.14 -2.02 7.29
CA LEU A 76 -7.75 -2.15 7.71
C LEU A 76 -7.55 -2.94 9.01
N PRO A 77 -8.41 -2.83 10.05
CA PRO A 77 -8.32 -3.69 11.24
C PRO A 77 -8.37 -5.19 10.98
N GLN A 78 -8.90 -5.62 9.83
CA GLN A 78 -8.91 -7.04 9.42
C GLN A 78 -7.55 -7.50 8.87
N LEU A 79 -6.68 -6.58 8.48
CA LEU A 79 -5.32 -6.86 8.03
C LEU A 79 -4.40 -7.07 9.24
N VAL A 80 -4.52 -8.24 9.85
CA VAL A 80 -3.74 -8.62 11.04
C VAL A 80 -2.38 -9.21 10.70
N GLN A 81 -2.18 -9.66 9.45
CA GLN A 81 -0.92 -10.23 8.99
C GLN A 81 -0.56 -9.68 7.61
N PHE A 82 0.65 -9.15 7.48
CA PHE A 82 1.19 -8.63 6.22
C PHE A 82 2.71 -8.50 6.28
N ASP A 83 3.33 -8.48 5.10
CA ASP A 83 4.77 -8.30 4.95
C ASP A 83 5.05 -7.00 4.20
N LEU A 84 6.04 -6.25 4.69
CA LEU A 84 6.64 -5.11 4.03
C LEU A 84 8.12 -5.43 3.82
N ASP A 85 8.49 -5.95 2.65
CA ASP A 85 9.87 -6.39 2.34
C ASP A 85 10.50 -7.29 3.42
N GLU A 86 11.32 -6.74 4.32
CA GLU A 86 12.06 -7.46 5.37
C GLU A 86 11.35 -7.41 6.73
N TRP A 87 10.19 -6.76 6.81
CA TRP A 87 9.40 -6.57 8.02
C TRP A 87 8.09 -7.36 7.93
N THR A 88 7.98 -8.39 8.74
CA THR A 88 6.73 -9.16 8.89
C THR A 88 5.97 -8.63 10.09
N PHE A 89 4.68 -8.40 9.88
CA PHE A 89 3.74 -8.02 10.92
C PHE A 89 2.76 -9.19 11.13
N SER A 90 2.66 -9.66 12.37
CA SER A 90 1.74 -10.72 12.79
C SER A 90 0.87 -10.25 13.95
N ASP A 91 -0.38 -10.71 13.99
CA ASP A 91 -1.37 -10.34 15.01
C ASP A 91 -1.48 -8.81 15.22
N THR A 92 -1.43 -8.07 14.11
CA THR A 92 -1.40 -6.61 14.11
C THR A 92 -2.68 -6.03 14.65
N LEU A 93 -2.55 -5.12 15.61
CA LEU A 93 -3.64 -4.33 16.15
C LEU A 93 -3.52 -2.90 15.64
N TRP A 94 -4.46 -2.50 14.79
CA TRP A 94 -4.54 -1.14 14.24
C TRP A 94 -5.25 -0.18 15.19
N GLU A 95 -4.60 0.94 15.47
CA GLU A 95 -5.18 2.11 16.15
C GLU A 95 -5.53 3.17 15.09
N LEU A 96 -6.82 3.46 14.94
CA LEU A 96 -7.32 4.42 13.93
C LEU A 96 -7.52 5.81 14.54
N GLU A 97 -7.26 6.86 13.76
CA GLU A 97 -7.49 8.26 14.12
C GLU A 97 -6.88 8.63 15.50
N VAL A 98 -5.68 8.11 15.76
CA VAL A 98 -4.99 8.19 17.05
C VAL A 98 -3.92 9.28 17.04
N ILE A 99 -3.57 9.81 18.21
CA ILE A 99 -2.42 10.71 18.36
C ILE A 99 -1.24 9.90 18.89
N LYS A 100 -0.12 9.87 18.15
CA LYS A 100 1.15 9.28 18.56
C LYS A 100 2.25 10.32 18.46
N HIS A 101 3.04 10.48 19.52
CA HIS A 101 4.14 11.45 19.55
C HIS A 101 3.70 12.89 19.18
N GLY A 102 2.47 13.28 19.56
CA GLY A 102 1.88 14.58 19.21
C GLY A 102 1.39 14.72 17.77
N PHE A 103 1.55 13.68 16.94
CA PHE A 103 1.12 13.64 15.55
C PHE A 103 -0.20 12.85 15.40
N ARG A 104 -1.11 13.34 14.57
CA ARG A 104 -2.39 12.66 14.30
C ARG A 104 -2.18 11.63 13.18
N CYS A 105 -2.31 10.35 13.53
CA CYS A 105 -2.19 9.22 12.64
C CYS A 105 -3.57 8.78 12.14
N ASP A 106 -3.71 8.55 10.83
CA ASP A 106 -4.92 7.96 10.25
C ASP A 106 -5.08 6.50 10.69
N ALA A 107 -4.02 5.70 10.53
CA ALA A 107 -3.93 4.35 11.07
C ALA A 107 -2.49 4.04 11.50
N TYR A 108 -2.34 3.57 12.74
CA TYR A 108 -1.05 3.25 13.34
C TYR A 108 -1.06 1.81 13.85
N ALA A 109 0.05 1.12 13.68
CA ALA A 109 0.30 -0.16 14.32
C ALA A 109 1.75 -0.23 14.79
N LYS A 110 2.00 -1.08 15.79
CA LYS A 110 3.34 -1.37 16.27
C LYS A 110 3.45 -2.86 16.52
N ASP A 111 4.43 -3.48 15.87
CA ASP A 111 4.74 -4.88 16.08
C ASP A 111 5.25 -5.09 17.51
N ALA A 112 4.70 -6.08 18.20
CA ALA A 112 4.98 -6.30 19.62
C ALA A 112 6.35 -6.96 19.86
N GLU A 113 6.85 -7.74 18.89
CA GLU A 113 8.09 -8.50 19.03
C GLU A 113 9.32 -7.66 18.67
N THR A 114 9.27 -7.01 17.51
CA THR A 114 10.36 -6.18 16.97
C THR A 114 10.29 -4.73 17.47
N GLY A 115 9.12 -4.28 17.91
CA GLY A 115 8.88 -2.90 18.30
C GLY A 115 8.82 -1.93 17.12
N ILE A 116 8.80 -2.42 15.88
CA ILE A 116 8.75 -1.60 14.67
C ILE A 116 7.32 -1.09 14.46
N SER A 117 7.19 0.21 14.20
CA SER A 117 5.91 0.88 14.02
C SER A 117 5.65 1.27 12.58
N VAL A 118 4.38 1.23 12.20
CA VAL A 118 3.90 1.61 10.87
C VAL A 118 2.74 2.58 10.98
N LEU A 119 2.83 3.66 10.22
CA LEU A 119 1.75 4.59 9.95
C LEU A 119 1.27 4.38 8.52
N VAL A 120 -0.04 4.25 8.33
CA VAL A 120 -0.69 4.31 7.02
C VAL A 120 -1.48 5.62 6.96
N GLU A 121 -1.03 6.54 6.10
CA GLU A 121 -1.78 7.74 5.74
C GLU A 121 -2.85 7.41 4.69
N ILE A 122 -4.10 7.78 4.98
CA ILE A 122 -5.28 7.47 4.18
C ILE A 122 -6.03 8.78 3.90
N PRO A 123 -5.57 9.61 2.95
CA PRO A 123 -6.10 10.95 2.74
C PRO A 123 -7.55 10.96 2.24
N PHE A 124 -8.32 11.93 2.74
CA PHE A 124 -9.62 12.32 2.18
C PHE A 124 -9.44 13.22 0.94
N ALA A 125 -10.52 13.43 0.18
CA ALA A 125 -10.49 14.20 -1.06
C ALA A 125 -9.89 15.63 -0.95
N ASP A 126 -10.13 16.30 0.17
CA ASP A 126 -9.61 17.65 0.47
C ASP A 126 -8.56 17.61 1.60
N GLY A 127 -8.10 16.43 1.98
CA GLY A 127 -7.12 16.24 3.05
C GLY A 127 -5.77 16.80 2.63
N LYS A 128 -5.17 17.66 3.46
CA LYS A 128 -3.77 18.02 3.28
C LYS A 128 -2.93 16.79 3.61
N MET A 129 -2.09 16.41 2.66
CA MET A 129 -1.09 15.39 2.87
C MET A 129 -0.01 15.94 3.81
N ASN A 130 0.37 15.17 4.82
CA ASN A 130 1.45 15.61 5.68
C ASN A 130 2.78 15.53 4.92
N ASP A 131 3.66 16.47 5.21
CA ASP A 131 5.04 16.33 4.78
C ASP A 131 5.66 15.18 5.58
N VAL A 132 6.33 14.24 4.92
CA VAL A 132 6.95 13.09 5.60
C VAL A 132 7.99 13.55 6.62
N ASP A 133 8.61 14.71 6.38
CA ASP A 133 9.58 15.32 7.27
C ASP A 133 8.95 15.87 8.57
N GLN A 134 7.62 16.05 8.60
CA GLN A 134 6.87 16.48 9.80
C GLN A 134 6.37 15.31 10.63
N ILE A 135 6.49 14.08 10.13
CA ILE A 135 6.10 12.87 10.85
C ILE A 135 7.20 12.54 11.87
N PRO A 136 6.87 12.30 13.16
CA PRO A 136 7.85 11.98 14.19
C PRO A 136 8.78 10.84 13.79
N GLU A 137 10.07 10.94 14.13
CA GLU A 137 11.09 9.92 13.82
C GLU A 137 10.85 8.60 14.57
N GLU A 138 10.09 8.62 15.66
CA GLU A 138 9.67 7.43 16.40
C GLU A 138 8.69 6.54 15.64
N ILE A 139 8.16 7.03 14.51
CA ILE A 139 7.36 6.24 13.57
C ILE A 139 8.29 5.72 12.46
N ASP A 140 8.55 4.41 12.48
CA ASP A 140 9.60 3.78 11.68
C ASP A 140 9.20 3.69 10.19
N LEU A 141 8.00 3.21 9.89
CA LEU A 141 7.46 3.11 8.52
C LEU A 141 6.34 4.10 8.30
N VAL A 142 6.36 4.75 7.13
CA VAL A 142 5.26 5.59 6.66
C VAL A 142 4.81 5.11 5.29
N LEU A 143 3.59 4.60 5.24
CA LEU A 143 2.87 4.21 4.04
C LEU A 143 1.82 5.27 3.71
N ARG A 144 1.53 5.43 2.42
CA ARG A 144 0.54 6.38 1.96
C ARG A 144 -0.33 5.80 0.87
N VAL A 145 -1.64 5.87 1.06
CA VAL A 145 -2.62 5.40 0.08
C VAL A 145 -3.02 6.51 -0.89
N ASP A 146 -2.96 6.25 -2.19
CA ASP A 146 -3.46 7.13 -3.24
C ASP A 146 -4.93 6.83 -3.56
N THR A 147 -5.83 7.36 -2.74
CA THR A 147 -7.29 7.22 -2.88
C THR A 147 -7.84 7.86 -4.15
N HIS A 148 -7.13 8.85 -4.73
CA HIS A 148 -7.50 9.45 -6.02
C HIS A 148 -7.23 8.49 -7.19
N LEU A 149 -6.05 7.86 -7.21
CA LEU A 149 -5.70 6.89 -8.23
C LEU A 149 -6.59 5.64 -8.15
N MET A 150 -6.95 5.22 -6.93
CA MET A 150 -7.96 4.18 -6.72
C MET A 150 -9.31 4.59 -7.34
N ALA A 151 -9.84 5.78 -6.99
CA ALA A 151 -11.12 6.25 -7.52
C ALA A 151 -11.13 6.32 -9.06
N ASN A 152 -10.06 6.81 -9.66
CA ASN A 152 -9.90 6.84 -11.12
C ASN A 152 -9.90 5.44 -11.73
N ALA A 153 -9.21 4.49 -11.10
CA ALA A 153 -9.12 3.11 -11.59
C ALA A 153 -10.46 2.35 -11.45
N LEU A 154 -11.24 2.63 -10.41
CA LEU A 154 -12.49 1.91 -10.13
C LEU A 154 -13.70 2.51 -10.85
N TYR A 155 -13.76 3.83 -11.03
CA TYR A 155 -14.98 4.52 -11.49
C TYR A 155 -14.86 5.28 -12.80
N VAL A 156 -13.68 5.77 -13.18
CA VAL A 156 -13.52 6.60 -14.40
C VAL A 156 -13.30 5.73 -15.65
N ASN A 157 -12.53 4.64 -15.53
CA ASN A 157 -12.06 3.84 -16.68
C ASN A 157 -12.65 2.41 -16.74
N LYS A 158 -13.87 2.19 -16.23
CA LYS A 158 -14.45 0.85 -16.07
C LYS A 158 -15.87 0.72 -16.65
N PRO A 159 -16.30 -0.51 -16.99
CA PRO A 159 -17.63 -0.75 -17.52
C PRO A 159 -18.68 -0.41 -16.46
N LYS A 160 -19.80 0.14 -16.94
CA LYS A 160 -20.79 0.85 -16.11
C LYS A 160 -21.55 -0.06 -15.14
N ASP A 161 -21.45 -1.37 -15.30
CA ASP A 161 -22.16 -2.40 -14.56
C ASP A 161 -21.40 -2.92 -13.33
N LYS A 162 -20.09 -2.64 -13.21
CA LYS A 162 -19.32 -3.15 -12.07
C LYS A 162 -19.58 -2.34 -10.80
N VAL A 163 -20.18 -3.00 -9.82
CA VAL A 163 -20.37 -2.53 -8.45
C VAL A 163 -19.45 -3.31 -7.52
N TYR A 164 -19.07 -2.70 -6.41
CA TYR A 164 -18.13 -3.29 -5.46
C TYR A 164 -18.74 -3.30 -4.06
N ARG A 165 -18.42 -4.33 -3.29
CA ARG A 165 -18.59 -4.39 -1.84
C ARG A 165 -17.41 -3.68 -1.15
N ALA A 166 -17.55 -3.35 0.13
CA ALA A 166 -16.49 -2.66 0.88
C ALA A 166 -15.22 -3.53 1.03
N ASP A 167 -15.39 -4.81 1.38
CA ASP A 167 -14.32 -5.81 1.47
C ASP A 167 -13.61 -6.01 0.12
N GLU A 168 -14.37 -6.08 -0.98
CA GLU A 168 -13.80 -6.19 -2.33
C GLU A 168 -12.91 -5.00 -2.71
N VAL A 169 -13.28 -3.77 -2.31
CA VAL A 169 -12.44 -2.58 -2.53
C VAL A 169 -11.12 -2.71 -1.77
N PHE A 170 -11.17 -3.20 -0.53
CA PHE A 170 -9.95 -3.39 0.27
C PHE A 170 -9.07 -4.51 -0.29
N CYS A 171 -9.65 -5.63 -0.73
CA CYS A 171 -8.92 -6.67 -1.45
C CYS A 171 -8.22 -6.12 -2.71
N LEU A 172 -8.90 -5.27 -3.49
CA LEU A 172 -8.29 -4.61 -4.65
C LEU A 172 -7.13 -3.70 -4.26
N LEU A 173 -7.19 -3.04 -3.09
CA LEU A 173 -6.06 -2.27 -2.57
C LEU A 173 -4.83 -3.15 -2.36
N LEU A 174 -5.00 -4.31 -1.72
CA LEU A 174 -3.92 -5.26 -1.48
C LEU A 174 -3.40 -5.87 -2.79
N GLU A 175 -4.28 -6.24 -3.72
CA GLU A 175 -3.90 -6.78 -5.05
C GLU A 175 -3.11 -5.77 -5.90
N HIS A 176 -3.37 -4.48 -5.72
CA HIS A 176 -2.72 -3.39 -6.45
C HIS A 176 -1.81 -2.54 -5.55
N TRP A 177 -1.28 -3.13 -4.48
CA TRP A 177 -0.50 -2.43 -3.45
C TRP A 177 0.60 -1.53 -4.03
N GLY A 178 1.51 -2.08 -4.84
CA GLY A 178 2.62 -1.31 -5.42
C GLY A 178 2.23 -0.21 -6.42
N LYS A 179 0.94 -0.09 -6.75
CA LYS A 179 0.38 0.99 -7.57
C LYS A 179 -0.33 2.04 -6.73
N TRP A 180 -1.05 1.64 -5.69
CA TRP A 180 -1.93 2.51 -4.90
C TRP A 180 -1.38 2.87 -3.53
N VAL A 181 -0.28 2.24 -3.11
CA VAL A 181 0.40 2.55 -1.86
C VAL A 181 1.87 2.85 -2.14
N SER A 182 2.33 4.00 -1.67
CA SER A 182 3.73 4.39 -1.65
C SER A 182 4.33 4.21 -0.27
N MET A 183 5.59 3.79 -0.23
CA MET A 183 6.41 3.79 0.98
C MET A 183 7.16 5.13 1.01
N GLU A 184 6.74 6.03 1.89
CA GLU A 184 7.30 7.37 2.04
C GLU A 184 8.52 7.38 2.98
N ARG A 185 8.55 6.48 3.97
CA ARG A 185 9.67 6.29 4.89
C ARG A 185 9.93 4.81 5.15
N TRP A 186 11.21 4.45 5.16
CA TRP A 186 11.70 3.13 5.58
C TRP A 186 12.31 3.23 6.97
N PRO A 187 12.33 2.13 7.76
CA PRO A 187 13.03 2.11 9.04
C PRO A 187 14.51 2.42 8.81
N GLU A 188 15.08 3.29 9.65
CA GLU A 188 16.53 3.39 9.72
C GLU A 188 17.07 2.03 10.16
N GLN A 189 18.05 1.49 9.41
CA GLN A 189 18.79 0.34 9.92
C GLN A 189 19.43 0.80 11.22
N LYS A 190 18.91 0.34 12.35
CA LYS A 190 19.63 0.42 13.62
C LYS A 190 20.88 -0.41 13.40
N SER A 191 21.97 0.24 13.01
CA SER A 191 23.28 -0.38 13.01
C SER A 191 23.47 -0.92 14.42
N ASP A 192 23.55 -2.25 14.55
CA ASP A 192 24.11 -2.83 15.74
C ASP A 192 25.45 -2.13 15.95
N ASN A 193 25.53 -1.29 16.99
CA ASN A 193 26.77 -0.73 17.46
C ASN A 193 27.61 -1.89 18.03
N ILE A 194 28.18 -2.71 17.15
CA ILE A 194 29.32 -3.52 17.48
C ILE A 194 30.49 -2.52 17.49
N ALA A 195 30.92 -2.17 18.70
CA ALA A 195 32.15 -1.42 18.90
C ALA A 195 33.27 -2.09 18.08
N PRO A 196 34.11 -1.34 17.35
CA PRO A 196 35.23 -1.93 16.65
C PRO A 196 36.19 -2.50 17.70
N GLU A 197 36.24 -3.81 17.86
CA GLU A 197 37.38 -4.45 18.48
C GLU A 197 38.59 -4.21 17.56
N GLU A 198 39.54 -3.44 18.09
CA GLU A 198 40.88 -3.34 17.55
C GLU A 198 41.49 -4.74 17.46
N VAL A 199 41.70 -5.24 16.23
CA VAL A 199 42.65 -6.33 16.02
C VAL A 199 43.69 -5.86 15.01
N THR A 200 44.82 -5.51 15.60
CA THR A 200 46.08 -5.14 14.98
C THR A 200 46.58 -6.18 13.98
N ASP A 201 47.10 -5.68 12.86
CA ASP A 201 47.92 -6.38 11.87
C ASP A 201 48.89 -7.40 12.47
N LYS A 202 49.03 -8.54 11.78
CA LYS A 202 50.32 -9.22 11.54
C LYS A 202 50.25 -10.22 10.37
N TYR A 203 51.06 -9.91 9.36
CA TYR A 203 51.63 -10.70 8.26
C TYR A 203 51.53 -12.24 8.34
N GLU A 204 51.27 -12.89 7.20
CA GLU A 204 52.31 -13.55 6.38
C GLU A 204 51.74 -14.13 5.07
N ALA A 205 52.54 -14.02 4.01
CA ALA A 205 52.29 -14.60 2.68
C ALA A 205 53.00 -15.95 2.56
N ILE A 206 52.31 -16.99 2.07
CA ILE A 206 52.93 -18.19 1.49
C ILE A 206 52.13 -18.66 0.27
N ASP A 207 52.89 -19.03 -0.76
CA ASP A 207 52.53 -19.34 -2.14
C ASP A 207 52.27 -20.86 -2.35
N ARG A 208 51.38 -21.21 -3.30
CA ARG A 208 51.25 -22.46 -4.12
C ARG A 208 51.39 -23.86 -3.47
N ASP A 209 50.38 -24.74 -3.58
CA ASP A 209 50.05 -25.61 -4.74
C ASP A 209 49.10 -26.79 -4.37
N GLU A 210 48.50 -27.37 -5.41
CA GLU A 210 47.46 -28.40 -5.61
C GLU A 210 47.26 -29.61 -4.65
N GLY A 211 45.99 -30.04 -4.53
CA GLY A 211 45.61 -31.36 -3.99
C GLY A 211 44.10 -31.59 -3.81
N ILE A 212 43.43 -32.04 -4.86
CA ILE A 212 41.98 -32.32 -4.98
C ILE A 212 41.51 -33.49 -4.08
N THR A 213 40.41 -33.32 -3.32
CA THR A 213 39.34 -34.34 -3.23
C THR A 213 37.97 -33.67 -3.15
N ALA A 214 37.06 -34.16 -3.99
CA ALA A 214 35.80 -33.54 -4.35
C ALA A 214 34.67 -33.86 -3.37
N SER A 215 33.81 -32.87 -3.12
CA SER A 215 32.36 -33.09 -3.09
C SER A 215 31.60 -31.81 -3.50
N HIS A 216 30.97 -31.90 -4.68
CA HIS A 216 29.98 -31.01 -5.31
C HIS A 216 30.36 -29.60 -5.80
N PRO A 217 30.62 -29.44 -7.12
CA PRO A 217 30.45 -28.18 -7.83
C PRO A 217 29.40 -28.28 -8.96
N LEU A 218 28.58 -27.24 -9.10
CA LEU A 218 28.12 -26.67 -10.38
C LEU A 218 27.45 -25.31 -10.07
N GLN A 219 28.24 -24.26 -9.84
CA GLN A 219 28.51 -23.20 -10.83
C GLN A 219 27.25 -22.64 -11.50
N SER A 220 26.74 -21.54 -10.95
CA SER A 220 26.27 -20.44 -11.79
C SER A 220 27.30 -19.32 -11.63
N SER A 221 28.03 -18.98 -12.69
CA SER A 221 28.80 -17.75 -12.69
C SER A 221 27.79 -16.61 -12.50
N THR A 222 27.76 -16.01 -11.32
CA THR A 222 26.89 -14.88 -11.04
C THR A 222 27.35 -13.72 -11.92
N LYS A 223 26.68 -13.55 -13.06
CA LYS A 223 26.98 -12.45 -13.99
C LYS A 223 26.76 -11.13 -13.25
N LEU A 224 27.74 -10.23 -13.39
CA LEU A 224 27.63 -8.89 -12.85
C LEU A 224 26.50 -8.15 -13.56
N CYS A 225 25.91 -7.20 -12.83
CA CYS A 225 24.84 -6.35 -13.28
C CYS A 225 25.24 -5.66 -14.58
N ILE A 226 24.42 -5.82 -15.62
CA ILE A 226 24.68 -5.24 -16.94
C ILE A 226 24.70 -3.71 -16.94
N TYR A 227 24.13 -3.07 -15.92
CA TYR A 227 24.12 -1.61 -15.77
C TYR A 227 25.39 -1.08 -15.08
N CYS A 228 25.70 -1.56 -13.87
CA CYS A 228 26.81 -1.01 -13.09
C CYS A 228 28.10 -1.80 -13.23
N ASP A 229 28.05 -3.08 -13.62
CA ASP A 229 29.19 -4.01 -13.69
C ASP A 229 29.95 -4.19 -12.37
N VAL A 230 29.33 -3.81 -11.23
CA VAL A 230 29.92 -3.91 -9.88
C VAL A 230 29.29 -5.05 -9.08
N GLU A 231 27.96 -5.10 -9.06
CA GLU A 231 27.20 -5.99 -8.19
C GLU A 231 26.64 -7.19 -8.95
N PRO A 232 26.47 -8.38 -8.34
CA PRO A 232 25.82 -9.51 -8.98
C PRO A 232 24.38 -9.19 -9.40
N GLY A 233 23.97 -9.69 -10.56
CA GLY A 233 22.59 -9.56 -11.02
C GLY A 233 21.67 -10.56 -10.31
N PHE A 234 20.54 -10.06 -9.81
CA PHE A 234 19.49 -10.89 -9.17
C PHE A 234 18.12 -10.75 -9.85
N HIS A 235 17.90 -9.66 -10.60
CA HIS A 235 16.67 -9.40 -11.34
C HIS A 235 16.84 -9.65 -12.84
N ALA A 236 15.71 -9.89 -13.53
CA ALA A 236 15.66 -10.14 -14.97
C ALA A 236 16.57 -11.31 -15.43
N LYS A 237 16.48 -12.46 -14.75
CA LYS A 237 17.34 -13.65 -14.99
C LYS A 237 18.82 -13.38 -14.70
N GLY A 238 19.10 -12.67 -13.61
CA GLY A 238 20.46 -12.41 -13.14
C GLY A 238 21.22 -11.33 -13.92
N LEU A 239 20.50 -10.39 -14.54
CA LEU A 239 21.11 -9.33 -15.36
C LEU A 239 21.24 -8.00 -14.63
N LEU A 240 20.38 -7.71 -13.66
CA LEU A 240 20.35 -6.41 -12.98
C LEU A 240 20.44 -6.63 -11.46
N CYS A 241 21.28 -5.86 -10.78
CA CYS A 241 21.35 -5.86 -9.32
C CYS A 241 20.19 -5.08 -8.70
N ARG A 242 19.93 -5.33 -7.41
CA ARG A 242 18.84 -4.69 -6.64
C ARG A 242 18.97 -3.16 -6.63
N THR A 243 20.19 -2.64 -6.47
CA THR A 243 20.48 -1.19 -6.41
C THR A 243 20.14 -0.48 -7.71
N CYS A 244 20.50 -1.05 -8.86
CA CYS A 244 20.22 -0.43 -10.16
C CYS A 244 18.73 -0.48 -10.51
N VAL A 245 18.05 -1.57 -10.16
CA VAL A 245 16.59 -1.67 -10.34
C VAL A 245 15.89 -0.59 -9.52
N ARG A 246 16.19 -0.48 -8.22
CA ARG A 246 15.59 0.53 -7.32
C ARG A 246 15.83 1.96 -7.79
N ARG A 247 17.03 2.25 -8.32
CA ARG A 247 17.39 3.61 -8.71
C ARG A 247 16.79 4.06 -10.05
N TYR A 248 16.50 3.14 -10.97
CA TYR A 248 16.16 3.51 -12.35
C TYR A 248 14.81 2.98 -12.86
N VAL A 249 14.21 1.98 -12.23
CA VAL A 249 12.84 1.54 -12.54
C VAL A 249 11.85 2.44 -11.80
N GLY A 250 10.90 3.03 -12.53
CA GLY A 250 10.08 4.16 -12.11
C GLY A 250 10.61 5.47 -12.71
N PRO A 251 11.76 6.00 -12.24
CA PRO A 251 12.28 7.28 -12.73
C PRO A 251 12.70 7.29 -14.20
N ARG A 252 13.18 6.16 -14.74
CA ARG A 252 13.75 6.09 -16.10
C ARG A 252 13.17 4.97 -16.98
N PHE A 253 12.64 3.91 -16.36
CA PHE A 253 12.05 2.77 -17.08
C PHE A 253 10.73 2.39 -16.40
N ASN A 254 9.67 2.12 -17.16
CA ASN A 254 8.35 1.80 -16.60
C ASN A 254 8.29 0.39 -15.99
N SER A 255 9.28 -0.47 -16.26
CA SER A 255 9.38 -1.79 -15.64
C SER A 255 10.82 -2.33 -15.65
N ILE A 256 11.07 -3.33 -14.80
CA ILE A 256 12.31 -4.13 -14.81
C ILE A 256 12.52 -4.78 -16.19
N SER A 257 11.44 -5.27 -16.82
CA SER A 257 11.48 -5.89 -18.15
C SER A 257 11.90 -4.90 -19.24
N GLU A 258 11.43 -3.66 -19.17
CA GLU A 258 11.82 -2.58 -20.09
C GLU A 258 13.28 -2.20 -19.90
N MET A 259 13.72 -2.00 -18.66
CA MET A 259 15.12 -1.71 -18.33
C MET A 259 16.06 -2.84 -18.82
N ALA A 260 15.70 -4.10 -18.55
CA ALA A 260 16.49 -5.24 -18.99
C ALA A 260 16.55 -5.36 -20.52
N SER A 261 15.44 -5.08 -21.21
CA SER A 261 15.37 -5.08 -22.68
C SER A 261 16.19 -3.95 -23.30
N HIS A 262 16.25 -2.78 -22.64
CA HIS A 262 17.07 -1.66 -23.06
C HIS A 262 18.57 -2.00 -23.04
N TYR A 263 19.08 -2.50 -21.90
CA TYR A 263 20.51 -2.80 -21.78
C TYR A 263 20.97 -4.07 -22.52
N LYS A 264 20.06 -5.02 -22.78
CA LYS A 264 20.34 -6.14 -23.68
C LYS A 264 20.56 -5.74 -25.14
N LYS A 265 20.01 -4.60 -25.58
CA LYS A 265 20.16 -4.09 -26.95
C LYS A 265 21.43 -3.25 -27.14
N LEU A 266 22.06 -2.84 -26.04
CA LEU A 266 23.25 -1.98 -26.03
C LEU A 266 24.57 -2.77 -25.91
N LYS A 267 24.51 -4.07 -25.60
CA LYS A 267 25.62 -5.02 -25.69
C LYS A 267 25.41 -5.94 -26.89
#